data_AF-A0A813G9T9-F1
#
_entry.id   AF-A0A813G9T9-F1
#
_cell.length_a   1.000
_cell.length_b   1.000
_cell.length_c   1.000
_cell.angle_alpha   90.00
_cell.angle_beta   90.00
_cell.angle_gamma   90.00
#
_symmetry.space_group_name_H-M   'P 1'
#
loop_
_entity.id
_entity.type
_entity.pdbx_description
1 polymer ?
#
loop_
_entity_poly.entity_id
_entity_poly.type
_entity_poly.pdbx_seq_one_letter_code
_entity_poly.pdbx_strand_id
1 'polypeptide(L)'
;MWIDPLTGKLIHKEPAPSDVDIVSIMPLKGKVGQPIQPLLLIDSNKGLHVLPSGSADLKESAGKFFHYEVDTVAQVVQGFVVGHGDVKPQKLIPLWNMELGSVGERILASATPEHREWAHVPVHIKGDASILYKYINPNMLTVVSEDDKGNLNLYALDAVTGHVLHQSLIPGGAGPVHVVACDNWIVLHYRNAKRTRFEILVTEFFQAKADEGPWDILFPGKQANRTKSAHHLEMPVPLQQSYVFPAGVTSMGVTATLK
;
A
#
# COMPACT_ATOMS: atom_id res chain seq x y z
N MET A 1 16.80 9.59 -19.10
CA MET A 1 16.73 9.33 -20.57
C MET A 1 15.57 8.37 -20.82
N TRP A 2 14.84 8.55 -21.91
CA TRP A 2 13.70 7.70 -22.29
C TRP A 2 14.08 6.96 -23.57
N ILE A 3 13.99 5.64 -23.52
CA ILE A 3 14.41 4.74 -24.58
C ILE A 3 13.22 3.89 -24.97
N ASP A 4 13.05 3.66 -26.27
CA ASP A 4 12.12 2.65 -26.77
C ASP A 4 12.64 1.26 -26.39
N PRO A 5 11.92 0.48 -25.56
CA PRO A 5 12.39 -0.81 -25.09
C PRO A 5 12.51 -1.85 -26.22
N LEU A 6 11.82 -1.68 -27.35
CA LEU A 6 11.86 -2.62 -28.47
C LEU A 6 13.02 -2.32 -29.43
N THR A 7 13.26 -1.04 -29.71
CA THR A 7 14.23 -0.62 -30.73
C THR A 7 15.54 -0.10 -30.15
N GLY A 8 15.59 0.20 -28.85
CA GLY A 8 16.72 0.86 -28.20
C GLY A 8 16.89 2.33 -28.62
N LYS A 9 15.96 2.88 -29.41
CA LYS A 9 16.05 4.26 -29.90
C LYS A 9 15.79 5.24 -28.76
N LEU A 10 16.61 6.30 -28.71
CA LEU A 10 16.37 7.41 -27.79
C LEU A 10 15.10 8.17 -28.20
N ILE A 11 14.11 8.18 -27.32
CA ILE A 11 12.85 8.92 -27.51
C ILE A 11 13.02 10.36 -26.99
N HIS A 12 13.63 10.50 -25.81
CA HIS A 12 13.81 11.80 -25.15
C HIS A 12 14.98 11.77 -24.18
N LYS A 13 15.61 12.93 -23.96
CA LYS A 13 16.69 13.11 -23.00
C LYS A 13 16.52 14.45 -22.31
N GLU A 14 16.45 14.39 -20.99
CA GLU A 14 16.41 15.55 -20.10
C GLU A 14 17.29 15.22 -18.89
N PRO A 15 18.02 16.20 -18.32
CA PRO A 15 18.71 16.01 -17.06
C PRO A 15 17.73 15.69 -15.92
N ALA A 16 18.15 14.82 -15.00
CA ALA A 16 17.49 14.70 -13.71
C ALA A 16 17.77 15.95 -12.86
N PRO A 17 16.94 16.25 -11.85
CA PRO A 17 17.25 17.30 -10.88
C PRO A 17 18.67 17.13 -10.31
N SER A 18 19.48 18.20 -10.35
CA SER A 18 20.84 18.19 -9.83
C SER A 18 20.86 18.32 -8.30
N ASP A 19 21.88 17.74 -7.66
CA ASP A 19 22.18 17.88 -6.22
C ASP A 19 21.11 17.34 -5.25
N VAL A 20 20.23 16.47 -5.72
CA VAL A 20 19.23 15.81 -4.88
C VAL A 20 19.09 14.32 -5.19
N ASP A 21 18.96 13.51 -4.14
CA ASP A 21 18.68 12.08 -4.26
C ASP A 21 17.18 11.87 -4.46
N ILE A 22 16.80 11.01 -5.40
CA ILE A 22 15.40 10.66 -5.66
C ILE A 22 15.03 9.47 -4.79
N VAL A 23 14.01 9.67 -3.94
CA VAL A 23 13.49 8.66 -3.01
C VAL A 23 12.37 7.83 -3.65
N SER A 24 11.51 8.47 -4.45
CA SER A 24 10.34 7.81 -5.03
C SER A 24 10.01 8.35 -6.42
N ILE A 25 9.44 7.48 -7.26
CA ILE A 25 9.05 7.77 -8.63
C ILE A 25 7.60 7.28 -8.80
N MET A 26 6.72 8.17 -9.23
CA MET A 26 5.31 7.86 -9.46
C MET A 26 4.91 8.18 -10.89
N PRO A 27 4.28 7.25 -11.63
CA PRO A 27 3.74 7.55 -12.94
C PRO A 27 2.52 8.48 -12.83
N LEU A 28 2.52 9.53 -13.65
CA LEU A 28 1.38 10.43 -13.82
C LEU A 28 0.58 10.02 -15.07
N LYS A 29 -0.68 10.47 -15.14
CA LYS A 29 -1.49 10.28 -16.34
C LYS A 29 -0.97 11.20 -17.45
N GLY A 30 -0.50 10.60 -18.55
CA GLY A 30 -0.11 11.34 -19.74
C GLY A 30 -1.31 11.93 -20.47
N LYS A 31 -1.07 12.99 -21.25
CA LYS A 31 -2.07 13.50 -22.20
C LYS A 31 -2.18 12.55 -23.39
N VAL A 32 -3.40 12.35 -23.88
CA VAL A 32 -3.67 11.51 -25.06
C VAL A 32 -2.84 12.04 -26.23
N GLY A 33 -2.04 11.16 -26.85
CA GLY A 33 -1.17 11.49 -27.99
C GLY A 33 0.27 11.86 -27.65
N GLN A 34 0.67 11.92 -26.36
CA GLN A 34 2.09 12.03 -25.99
C GLN A 34 2.74 10.64 -25.89
N PRO A 35 3.91 10.42 -26.51
CA PRO A 35 4.58 9.12 -26.49
C PRO A 35 5.28 8.82 -25.15
N ILE A 36 5.41 9.81 -24.26
CA ILE A 36 6.16 9.70 -23.01
C ILE A 36 5.19 9.84 -21.85
N GLN A 37 5.19 8.84 -20.96
CA GLN A 37 4.45 8.92 -19.72
C GLN A 37 5.15 9.90 -18.76
N PRO A 38 4.45 10.93 -18.25
CA PRO A 38 5.00 11.83 -17.26
C PRO A 38 5.25 11.09 -15.93
N LEU A 39 6.32 11.44 -15.25
CA LEU A 39 6.74 10.89 -13.96
C LEU A 39 6.84 12.03 -12.94
N LEU A 40 6.33 11.79 -11.73
CA LEU A 40 6.59 12.61 -10.56
C LEU A 40 7.75 11.98 -9.79
N LEU A 41 8.83 12.73 -9.62
CA LEU A 41 9.96 12.37 -8.78
C LEU A 41 9.84 13.10 -7.45
N ILE A 42 10.10 12.38 -6.37
CA ILE A 42 10.14 12.92 -5.01
C ILE A 42 11.59 12.82 -4.54
N ASP A 43 12.16 13.97 -4.19
CA ASP A 43 13.53 14.03 -3.68
C ASP A 43 13.62 13.83 -2.16
N SER A 44 14.85 13.64 -1.66
CA SER A 44 15.16 13.46 -0.24
C SER A 44 14.73 14.64 0.65
N ASN A 45 14.69 15.85 0.09
CA ASN A 45 14.22 17.07 0.74
C ASN A 45 12.71 17.32 0.58
N LYS A 46 11.97 16.30 0.13
CA LYS A 46 10.51 16.33 -0.13
C LYS A 46 10.10 17.26 -1.26
N GLY A 47 11.03 17.64 -2.13
CA GLY A 47 10.78 18.38 -3.36
C GLY A 47 10.14 17.51 -4.43
N LEU A 48 9.28 18.13 -5.22
CA LEU A 48 8.50 17.51 -6.30
C LEU A 48 9.04 17.95 -7.66
N HIS A 49 9.40 16.99 -8.50
CA HIS A 49 9.91 17.25 -9.84
C HIS A 49 9.10 16.45 -10.87
N VAL A 50 8.60 17.12 -11.91
CA VAL A 50 7.85 16.45 -12.98
C VAL A 50 8.73 16.31 -14.20
N LEU A 51 8.88 15.08 -14.70
CA LEU A 51 9.61 14.79 -15.93
C LEU A 51 8.72 14.08 -16.96
N PRO A 52 8.80 14.43 -18.26
CA PRO A 52 9.55 15.56 -18.81
C PRO A 52 9.04 16.91 -18.33
N SER A 53 9.90 17.94 -18.26
CA SER A 53 9.48 19.27 -17.82
C SER A 53 8.31 19.80 -18.66
N GLY A 54 7.24 20.22 -17.99
CA GLY A 54 6.03 20.77 -18.63
C GLY A 54 5.05 19.74 -19.22
N SER A 55 5.28 18.44 -19.01
CA SER A 55 4.40 17.37 -19.50
C SER A 55 3.08 17.25 -18.74
N ALA A 56 3.08 17.54 -17.43
CA ALA A 56 1.90 17.47 -16.57
C ALA A 56 1.81 18.67 -15.62
N ASP A 57 0.59 19.15 -15.37
CA ASP A 57 0.33 20.14 -14.31
C ASP A 57 -0.15 19.40 -13.04
N LEU A 58 0.64 19.52 -11.97
CA LEU A 58 0.30 18.91 -10.68
C LEU A 58 -0.92 19.58 -10.02
N LYS A 59 -1.33 20.78 -10.46
CA LYS A 59 -2.49 21.49 -9.89
C LYS A 59 -3.78 20.69 -9.99
N GLU A 60 -4.03 20.01 -11.11
CA GLU A 60 -5.26 19.20 -11.30
C GLU A 60 -5.32 17.96 -10.40
N SER A 61 -4.16 17.55 -9.90
CA SER A 61 -3.98 16.36 -9.08
C SER A 61 -3.59 16.65 -7.64
N ALA A 62 -3.47 17.93 -7.28
CA ALA A 62 -3.25 18.37 -5.92
C ALA A 62 -4.40 17.91 -5.02
N GLY A 63 -4.06 17.40 -3.83
CA GLY A 63 -5.03 16.77 -2.91
C GLY A 63 -5.54 15.39 -3.33
N LYS A 64 -5.06 14.81 -4.43
CA LYS A 64 -5.37 13.42 -4.85
C LYS A 64 -4.15 12.50 -4.80
N PHE A 65 -2.95 13.06 -4.79
CA PHE A 65 -1.71 12.32 -4.67
C PHE A 65 -1.22 12.33 -3.23
N PHE A 66 -1.02 11.11 -2.73
CA PHE A 66 -0.48 10.82 -1.42
C PHE A 66 0.80 10.02 -1.61
N HIS A 67 1.75 10.27 -0.73
CA HIS A 67 3.02 9.57 -0.66
C HIS A 67 3.22 9.11 0.77
N TYR A 68 3.81 7.94 0.96
CA TYR A 68 4.16 7.46 2.29
C TYR A 68 5.63 7.01 2.28
N GLU A 69 6.24 7.06 3.46
CA GLU A 69 7.60 6.60 3.67
C GLU A 69 7.67 5.75 4.93
N VAL A 70 8.45 4.67 4.85
CA VAL A 70 8.74 3.79 5.98
C VAL A 70 10.22 3.93 6.29
N ASP A 71 10.54 4.64 7.35
CA ASP A 71 11.91 4.86 7.80
C ASP A 71 12.27 3.81 8.86
N THR A 72 13.10 2.83 8.46
CA THR A 72 13.60 1.76 9.33
C THR A 72 14.82 2.16 10.16
N VAL A 73 15.33 3.38 10.04
CA VAL A 73 16.37 3.93 10.91
C VAL A 73 15.71 4.70 12.05
N ALA A 74 14.84 5.65 11.71
CA ALA A 74 14.08 6.44 12.68
C ALA A 74 12.93 5.63 13.33
N GLN A 75 12.55 4.48 12.75
CA GLN A 75 11.37 3.68 13.16
C GLN A 75 10.08 4.50 13.08
N VAL A 76 9.88 5.23 11.99
CA VAL A 76 8.71 6.08 11.76
C VAL A 76 8.10 5.77 10.41
N VAL A 77 6.77 5.74 10.36
CA VAL A 77 6.01 5.70 9.12
C VAL A 77 5.35 7.06 8.93
N GLN A 78 5.53 7.70 7.77
CA GLN A 78 5.03 9.04 7.51
C GLN A 78 4.17 9.05 6.25
N GLY A 79 3.10 9.84 6.29
CA GLY A 79 2.27 10.13 5.14
C GLY A 79 2.34 11.60 4.75
N PHE A 80 2.29 11.85 3.45
CA PHE A 80 2.41 13.15 2.84
C PHE A 80 1.36 13.34 1.75
N VAL A 81 1.02 14.59 1.48
CA VAL A 81 0.12 14.99 0.40
C VAL A 81 0.79 16.01 -0.51
N VAL A 82 0.48 15.93 -1.81
CA VAL A 82 0.84 17.00 -2.75
C VAL A 82 -0.07 18.19 -2.48
N GLY A 83 0.52 19.28 -1.98
CA GLY A 83 -0.21 20.48 -1.55
C GLY A 83 -1.08 21.10 -2.64
N HIS A 84 -2.20 21.69 -2.22
CA HIS A 84 -3.11 22.44 -3.08
C HIS A 84 -2.89 23.94 -2.90
N GLY A 85 -2.67 24.68 -4.00
CA GLY A 85 -2.48 26.13 -3.96
C GLY A 85 -2.35 26.75 -5.36
N ASP A 86 -2.45 28.08 -5.42
CA ASP A 86 -2.32 28.85 -6.67
C ASP A 86 -0.92 28.77 -7.28
N VAL A 87 0.08 28.51 -6.45
CA VAL A 87 1.48 28.27 -6.83
C VAL A 87 1.66 26.78 -7.12
N LYS A 88 2.42 26.44 -8.18
CA LYS A 88 2.73 25.04 -8.51
C LYS A 88 3.28 24.33 -7.26
N PRO A 89 2.74 23.16 -6.87
CA PRO A 89 3.23 22.47 -5.69
C PRO A 89 4.67 22.04 -5.90
N GLN A 90 5.57 22.56 -5.07
CA GLN A 90 7.01 22.30 -5.14
C GLN A 90 7.49 21.30 -4.10
N LYS A 91 6.72 21.09 -3.02
CA LYS A 91 7.07 20.20 -1.91
C LYS A 91 5.87 19.41 -1.42
N LEU A 92 6.16 18.23 -0.89
CA LEU A 92 5.21 17.45 -0.13
C LEU A 92 4.89 18.11 1.21
N ILE A 93 3.64 18.04 1.62
CA ILE A 93 3.17 18.51 2.92
C ILE A 93 2.97 17.28 3.81
N PRO A 94 3.56 17.23 5.03
CA PRO A 94 3.32 16.13 5.96
C PRO A 94 1.86 16.11 6.40
N LEU A 95 1.26 14.92 6.44
CA LEU A 95 -0.15 14.73 6.75
C LEU A 95 -0.36 13.96 8.05
N TRP A 96 0.36 12.85 8.23
CA TRP A 96 0.28 12.00 9.41
C TRP A 96 1.64 11.31 9.65
N ASN A 97 1.86 10.86 10.88
CA ASN A 97 3.02 10.04 11.25
C ASN A 97 2.61 8.96 12.27
N MET A 98 3.34 7.85 12.25
CA MET A 98 3.26 6.76 13.22
C MET A 98 4.66 6.52 13.76
N GLU A 99 4.91 6.99 14.98
CA GLU A 99 6.22 6.92 15.64
C GLU A 99 6.33 5.63 16.44
N LEU A 100 6.96 4.61 15.87
CA LEU A 100 7.16 3.32 16.52
C LEU A 100 8.41 3.30 17.41
N GLY A 101 9.45 4.03 17.00
CA GLY A 101 10.70 4.13 17.78
C GLY A 101 10.51 4.74 19.16
N SER A 102 9.60 5.71 19.31
CA SER A 102 9.33 6.37 20.59
C SER A 102 8.65 5.45 21.61
N VAL A 103 7.97 4.39 21.14
CA VAL A 103 7.36 3.35 21.97
C VAL A 103 8.22 2.10 22.11
N GLY A 104 9.48 2.14 21.64
CA GLY A 104 10.42 1.03 21.73
C GLY A 104 10.19 -0.08 20.71
N GLU A 105 9.45 0.19 19.64
CA GLU A 105 9.23 -0.75 18.54
C GLU A 105 10.21 -0.52 17.38
N ARG A 106 10.62 -1.62 16.75
CA ARG A 106 11.51 -1.62 15.58
C ARG A 106 10.82 -2.24 14.38
N ILE A 107 10.70 -1.49 13.29
CA ILE A 107 10.15 -1.93 12.01
C ILE A 107 11.07 -3.00 11.41
N LEU A 108 10.49 -4.15 11.08
CA LEU A 108 11.18 -5.28 10.46
C LEU A 108 10.82 -5.45 8.98
N ALA A 109 9.56 -5.21 8.63
CA ALA A 109 9.08 -5.36 7.26
C ALA A 109 7.86 -4.49 7.00
N SER A 110 7.63 -4.16 5.73
CA SER A 110 6.40 -3.51 5.27
C SER A 110 5.96 -4.08 3.93
N ALA A 111 4.68 -4.01 3.64
CA ALA A 111 4.11 -4.42 2.35
C ALA A 111 2.91 -3.55 1.98
N THR A 112 2.69 -3.38 0.68
CA THR A 112 1.45 -2.86 0.12
C THR A 112 0.78 -3.93 -0.73
N PRO A 113 -0.54 -3.87 -0.93
CA PRO A 113 -1.25 -4.80 -1.81
C PRO A 113 -0.57 -4.92 -3.18
N GLU A 114 -0.07 -6.11 -3.48
CA GLU A 114 0.38 -6.48 -4.82
C GLU A 114 -0.82 -6.49 -5.77
N HIS A 115 -0.56 -6.20 -7.05
CA HIS A 115 -1.56 -6.19 -8.13
C HIS A 115 -2.74 -5.24 -7.91
N ARG A 116 -2.56 -4.20 -7.08
CA ARG A 116 -3.60 -3.21 -6.72
C ARG A 116 -4.19 -2.44 -7.91
N GLU A 117 -3.51 -2.44 -9.05
CA GLU A 117 -3.97 -1.86 -10.30
C GLU A 117 -4.99 -2.74 -11.04
N TRP A 118 -5.15 -4.00 -10.63
CA TRP A 118 -6.10 -4.94 -11.23
C TRP A 118 -7.44 -4.95 -10.50
N ALA A 119 -8.49 -5.29 -11.25
CA ALA A 119 -9.81 -5.43 -10.69
C ALA A 119 -9.93 -6.77 -9.94
N HIS A 120 -10.00 -6.71 -8.62
CA HIS A 120 -10.27 -7.86 -7.76
C HIS A 120 -11.76 -8.21 -7.70
N VAL A 121 -12.08 -9.45 -7.35
CA VAL A 121 -13.46 -9.90 -7.13
C VAL A 121 -13.90 -9.41 -5.74
N PRO A 122 -14.93 -8.57 -5.62
CA PRO A 122 -15.25 -7.86 -4.38
C PRO A 122 -15.97 -8.70 -3.32
N VAL A 123 -16.25 -9.97 -3.61
CA VAL A 123 -17.07 -10.84 -2.78
C VAL A 123 -16.51 -12.25 -2.68
N HIS A 124 -16.89 -12.95 -1.62
CA HIS A 124 -16.69 -14.37 -1.42
C HIS A 124 -18.06 -15.01 -1.13
N ILE A 125 -18.40 -16.09 -1.84
CA ILE A 125 -19.67 -16.81 -1.66
C ILE A 125 -19.41 -18.01 -0.76
N LYS A 126 -20.11 -18.07 0.37
CA LYS A 126 -20.01 -19.19 1.33
C LYS A 126 -20.80 -20.41 0.83
N GLY A 127 -20.58 -21.56 1.48
CA GLY A 127 -21.25 -22.81 1.13
C GLY A 127 -22.78 -22.81 1.30
N ASP A 128 -23.32 -21.91 2.13
CA ASP A 128 -24.76 -21.66 2.32
C ASP A 128 -25.32 -20.65 1.30
N ALA A 129 -24.56 -20.32 0.25
CA ALA A 129 -24.84 -19.32 -0.77
C ALA A 129 -24.93 -17.87 -0.27
N SER A 130 -24.59 -17.61 1.00
CA SER A 130 -24.54 -16.24 1.50
C SER A 130 -23.22 -15.55 1.15
N ILE A 131 -23.27 -14.22 1.07
CA ILE A 131 -22.19 -13.40 0.53
C ILE A 131 -21.39 -12.72 1.66
N LEU A 132 -20.07 -12.81 1.56
CA LEU A 132 -19.12 -11.99 2.30
C LEU A 132 -18.52 -10.92 1.38
N TYR A 133 -18.65 -9.66 1.77
CA TYR A 133 -18.04 -8.55 1.05
C TYR A 133 -16.60 -8.36 1.49
N LYS A 134 -15.65 -8.51 0.55
CA LYS A 134 -14.24 -8.29 0.84
C LYS A 134 -13.96 -6.82 1.10
N TYR A 135 -13.09 -6.54 2.07
CA TYR A 135 -12.58 -5.20 2.29
C TYR A 135 -11.32 -5.00 1.45
N ILE A 136 -11.48 -4.34 0.30
CA ILE A 136 -10.38 -4.09 -0.63
C ILE A 136 -9.99 -2.63 -0.53
N ASN A 137 -8.79 -2.36 -0.02
CA ASN A 137 -8.21 -1.03 0.05
C ASN A 137 -6.87 -1.01 -0.71
N PRO A 138 -6.81 -0.42 -1.93
CA PRO A 138 -5.58 -0.28 -2.72
C PRO A 138 -4.48 0.57 -2.05
N ASN A 139 -4.84 1.34 -1.04
CA ASN A 139 -3.94 2.20 -0.27
C ASN A 139 -3.58 1.59 1.09
N MET A 140 -3.89 0.31 1.33
CA MET A 140 -3.46 -0.36 2.55
C MET A 140 -1.92 -0.41 2.61
N LEU A 141 -1.38 -0.13 3.78
CA LEU A 141 0.03 -0.33 4.12
C LEU A 141 0.09 -1.26 5.33
N THR A 142 0.83 -2.33 5.17
CA THR A 142 1.13 -3.27 6.24
C THR A 142 2.52 -2.97 6.79
N VAL A 143 2.63 -2.89 8.12
CA VAL A 143 3.90 -2.67 8.81
C VAL A 143 4.02 -3.72 9.90
N VAL A 144 5.15 -4.41 9.93
CA VAL A 144 5.50 -5.37 10.97
C VAL A 144 6.64 -4.80 11.78
N SER A 145 6.46 -4.72 13.09
CA SER A 145 7.48 -4.29 14.04
C SER A 145 7.72 -5.34 15.11
N GLU A 146 8.82 -5.18 15.83
CA GLU A 146 9.19 -5.95 17.02
C GLU A 146 9.23 -5.02 18.22
N ASP A 147 8.56 -5.42 19.31
CA ASP A 147 8.60 -4.69 20.59
C ASP A 147 9.84 -5.06 21.42
N ASP A 148 10.07 -4.29 22.49
CA ASP A 148 11.15 -4.50 23.46
C ASP A 148 11.07 -5.85 24.21
N LYS A 149 9.90 -6.50 24.18
CA LYS A 149 9.62 -7.81 24.79
C LYS A 149 9.80 -8.98 23.83
N GLY A 150 10.22 -8.74 22.59
CA GLY A 150 10.41 -9.78 21.58
C GLY A 150 9.10 -10.40 21.08
N ASN A 151 8.06 -9.58 20.95
CA ASN A 151 6.83 -9.91 20.23
C ASN A 151 6.78 -9.13 18.93
N LEU A 152 6.10 -9.67 17.92
CA LEU A 152 5.81 -8.92 16.70
C LEU A 152 4.47 -8.20 16.82
N ASN A 153 4.39 -7.00 16.26
CA ASN A 153 3.14 -6.30 16.02
C ASN A 153 2.89 -6.21 14.52
N LEU A 154 1.70 -6.60 14.09
CA LEU A 154 1.22 -6.44 12.73
C LEU A 154 0.24 -5.26 12.69
N TYR A 155 0.59 -4.21 11.97
CA TYR A 155 -0.28 -3.07 11.70
C TYR A 155 -0.76 -3.13 10.25
N ALA A 156 -2.06 -3.01 10.04
CA ALA A 156 -2.63 -2.66 8.75
C ALA A 156 -3.22 -1.26 8.88
N LEU A 157 -2.74 -0.32 8.07
CA LEU A 157 -3.18 1.07 8.06
C LEU A 157 -3.55 1.51 6.65
N ASP A 158 -4.31 2.60 6.55
CA ASP A 158 -4.53 3.30 5.30
C ASP A 158 -3.43 4.33 5.06
N ALA A 159 -2.64 4.18 4.00
CA ALA A 159 -1.52 5.06 3.68
C ALA A 159 -1.96 6.49 3.32
N VAL A 160 -3.24 6.71 2.98
CA VAL A 160 -3.77 8.05 2.72
C VAL A 160 -4.05 8.79 4.02
N THR A 161 -4.78 8.17 4.95
CA THR A 161 -5.28 8.82 6.17
C THR A 161 -4.39 8.61 7.39
N GLY A 162 -3.56 7.56 7.40
CA GLY A 162 -2.81 7.12 8.57
C GLY A 162 -3.64 6.34 9.59
N HIS A 163 -4.92 6.08 9.31
CA HIS A 163 -5.78 5.33 10.22
C HIS A 163 -5.34 3.87 10.30
N VAL A 164 -5.18 3.37 11.53
CA VAL A 164 -4.93 1.96 11.80
C VAL A 164 -6.24 1.19 11.64
N LEU A 165 -6.30 0.37 10.59
CA LEU A 165 -7.45 -0.48 10.25
C LEU A 165 -7.48 -1.74 11.11
N HIS A 166 -6.31 -2.28 11.44
CA HIS A 166 -6.15 -3.46 12.29
C HIS A 166 -4.78 -3.49 12.94
N GLN A 167 -4.73 -4.01 14.17
CA GLN A 167 -3.49 -4.27 14.89
C GLN A 167 -3.56 -5.67 15.50
N SER A 168 -2.47 -6.42 15.38
CA SER A 168 -2.34 -7.73 16.05
C SER A 168 -0.99 -7.89 16.72
N LEU A 169 -1.02 -8.23 18.00
CA LEU A 169 0.15 -8.67 18.76
C LEU A 169 0.37 -10.17 18.54
N ILE A 170 1.61 -10.56 18.25
CA ILE A 170 2.03 -11.93 17.97
C ILE A 170 3.09 -12.34 19.02
N PRO A 171 2.65 -12.95 20.14
CA PRO A 171 3.54 -13.21 21.26
C PRO A 171 4.66 -14.20 20.91
N GLY A 172 5.91 -13.80 21.14
CA GLY A 172 7.09 -14.62 20.83
C GLY A 172 7.35 -14.82 19.34
N GLY A 173 6.69 -14.06 18.46
CA GLY A 173 7.13 -13.93 17.09
C GLY A 173 8.48 -13.21 17.03
N ALA A 174 9.35 -13.67 16.14
CA ALA A 174 10.69 -13.15 15.95
C ALA A 174 11.11 -13.30 14.49
N GLY A 175 12.18 -12.60 14.11
CA GLY A 175 12.80 -12.71 12.79
C GLY A 175 13.38 -14.10 12.48
N PRO A 176 13.60 -14.42 11.18
CA PRO A 176 13.33 -13.59 10.01
C PRO A 176 11.82 -13.40 9.75
N VAL A 177 11.45 -12.24 9.22
CA VAL A 177 10.06 -11.86 8.93
C VAL A 177 9.89 -11.55 7.45
N HIS A 178 8.83 -12.09 6.85
CA HIS A 178 8.42 -11.74 5.49
C HIS A 178 6.92 -11.47 5.47
N VAL A 179 6.51 -10.39 4.81
CA VAL A 179 5.10 -10.00 4.73
C VAL A 179 4.74 -9.70 3.29
N VAL A 180 3.58 -10.19 2.88
CA VAL A 180 2.96 -9.88 1.58
C VAL A 180 1.50 -9.52 1.82
N ALA A 181 0.98 -8.61 1.03
CA ALA A 181 -0.43 -8.24 1.04
C ALA A 181 -0.94 -8.28 -0.40
N CYS A 182 -2.19 -8.68 -0.58
CA CYS A 182 -2.86 -8.65 -1.88
C CYS A 182 -4.37 -8.70 -1.65
N ASP A 183 -5.15 -8.07 -2.54
CA ASP A 183 -6.61 -8.08 -2.49
C ASP A 183 -7.14 -7.57 -1.13
N ASN A 184 -7.64 -8.48 -0.29
CA ASN A 184 -8.17 -8.19 1.05
C ASN A 184 -7.40 -8.89 2.17
N TRP A 185 -6.21 -9.42 1.92
CA TRP A 185 -5.49 -10.26 2.87
C TRP A 185 -4.02 -9.89 3.02
N ILE A 186 -3.47 -10.27 4.16
CA ILE A 186 -2.06 -10.17 4.53
C ILE A 186 -1.59 -11.56 4.93
N VAL A 187 -0.41 -11.95 4.45
CA VAL A 187 0.30 -13.15 4.90
C VAL A 187 1.64 -12.74 5.48
N LEU A 188 1.88 -13.15 6.71
CA LEU A 188 3.09 -12.91 7.48
C LEU A 188 3.77 -14.23 7.82
N HIS A 189 4.98 -14.45 7.32
CA HIS A 189 5.87 -15.51 7.78
C HIS A 189 6.79 -14.98 8.88
N TYR A 190 6.95 -15.76 9.95
CA TYR A 190 7.85 -15.44 11.06
C TYR A 190 8.33 -16.71 11.78
N ARG A 191 9.33 -16.56 12.63
CA ARG A 191 9.77 -17.62 13.56
C ARG A 191 9.12 -17.39 14.93
N ASN A 192 8.43 -18.39 15.46
CA ASN A 192 7.96 -18.37 16.84
C ASN A 192 9.09 -18.86 17.75
N ALA A 193 9.74 -17.93 18.47
CA ALA A 193 10.86 -18.25 19.37
C ALA A 193 10.43 -19.09 20.57
N LYS A 194 9.21 -18.87 21.10
CA LYS A 194 8.65 -19.63 22.24
C LYS A 194 8.35 -21.08 21.88
N ARG A 195 7.95 -21.33 20.63
CA ARG A 195 7.58 -22.67 20.12
C ARG A 195 8.63 -23.31 19.21
N THR A 196 9.77 -22.63 19.03
CA THR A 196 10.91 -23.08 18.21
C THR A 196 10.52 -23.56 16.81
N ARG A 197 9.59 -22.89 16.14
CA ARG A 197 9.07 -23.29 14.82
C ARG A 197 8.73 -22.08 13.96
N PHE A 198 8.60 -22.27 12.66
CA PHE A 198 8.11 -21.23 11.77
C PHE A 198 6.58 -21.27 11.71
N GLU A 199 5.98 -20.10 11.57
CA GLU A 199 4.54 -19.93 11.49
C GLU A 199 4.21 -18.95 10.36
N ILE A 200 3.05 -19.18 9.74
CA ILE A 200 2.44 -18.26 8.81
C ILE A 200 1.16 -17.75 9.44
N LEU A 201 1.04 -16.44 9.59
CA LEU A 201 -0.17 -15.76 10.00
C LEU A 201 -0.87 -15.23 8.75
N VAL A 202 -2.14 -15.58 8.58
CA VAL A 202 -3.01 -15.05 7.53
C VAL A 202 -4.05 -14.17 8.19
N THR A 203 -4.19 -12.94 7.71
CA THR A 203 -5.23 -12.00 8.14
C THR A 203 -6.02 -11.56 6.91
N GLU A 204 -7.32 -11.85 6.89
CA GLU A 204 -8.26 -11.45 5.83
C GLU A 204 -9.21 -10.37 6.35
N PHE A 205 -9.54 -9.39 5.51
CA PHE A 205 -10.40 -8.27 5.86
C PHE A 205 -11.73 -8.33 5.10
N PHE A 206 -12.83 -8.16 5.83
CA PHE A 206 -14.19 -8.11 5.29
C PHE A 206 -14.88 -6.80 5.66
N GLN A 207 -15.85 -6.38 4.86
CA GLN A 207 -16.68 -5.21 5.19
C GLN A 207 -17.67 -5.61 6.30
N ALA A 208 -17.98 -4.67 7.20
CA ALA A 208 -19.04 -4.83 8.20
C ALA A 208 -20.44 -4.68 7.58
N LYS A 209 -20.66 -5.33 6.42
CA LYS A 209 -21.91 -5.26 5.64
C LYS A 209 -22.67 -6.58 5.76
N ALA A 210 -23.97 -6.51 5.99
CA ALA A 210 -24.86 -7.68 5.97
C ALA A 210 -25.00 -8.24 4.54
N ASP A 211 -25.35 -9.52 4.43
CA ASP A 211 -25.67 -10.11 3.15
C ASP A 211 -27.02 -9.59 2.62
N GLU A 212 -26.96 -8.76 1.58
CA GLU A 212 -28.12 -8.22 0.86
C GLU A 212 -28.54 -9.10 -0.33
N GLY A 213 -27.90 -10.26 -0.50
CA GLY A 213 -28.14 -11.18 -1.59
C GLY A 213 -27.48 -10.76 -2.91
N PRO A 214 -27.60 -11.61 -3.96
CA PRO A 214 -26.91 -11.40 -5.22
C PRO A 214 -27.46 -10.25 -6.06
N TRP A 215 -28.66 -9.75 -5.76
CA TRP A 215 -29.30 -8.68 -6.53
C TRP A 215 -28.53 -7.36 -6.46
N ASP A 216 -27.92 -7.02 -5.32
CA ASP A 216 -27.11 -5.81 -5.16
C ASP A 216 -25.83 -5.86 -6.02
N ILE A 217 -25.28 -7.06 -6.22
CA ILE A 217 -24.09 -7.28 -7.04
C ILE A 217 -24.42 -7.27 -8.54
N LEU A 218 -25.54 -7.93 -8.91
CA LEU A 218 -25.95 -8.10 -10.31
C LEU A 218 -26.62 -6.84 -10.87
N PHE A 219 -27.31 -6.09 -10.02
CA PHE A 219 -28.05 -4.88 -10.38
C PHE A 219 -27.69 -3.74 -9.42
N PRO A 220 -26.42 -3.31 -9.40
CA PRO A 220 -26.05 -2.14 -8.62
C PRO A 220 -26.90 -0.97 -9.11
N GLY A 221 -27.73 -0.41 -8.22
CA GLY A 221 -28.67 0.64 -8.58
C GLY A 221 -27.97 1.83 -9.23
N LYS A 222 -28.73 2.75 -9.85
CA LYS A 222 -28.21 3.97 -10.50
C LYS A 222 -27.39 4.91 -9.56
N GLN A 223 -27.32 4.59 -8.27
CA GLN A 223 -26.59 5.29 -7.21
C GLN A 223 -25.35 4.53 -6.70
N ALA A 224 -24.92 3.45 -7.36
CA ALA A 224 -23.70 2.75 -6.98
C ALA A 224 -22.49 3.66 -7.22
N ASN A 225 -22.04 4.33 -6.16
CA ASN A 225 -20.80 5.11 -6.17
C ASN A 225 -19.65 4.18 -6.56
N ARG A 226 -19.23 4.27 -7.82
CA ARG A 226 -18.10 3.50 -8.39
C ARG A 226 -16.74 3.99 -7.86
N THR A 227 -16.75 5.03 -7.05
CA THR A 227 -15.57 5.65 -6.45
C THR A 227 -15.63 5.46 -4.93
N LYS A 228 -14.64 4.76 -4.37
CA LYS A 228 -14.40 4.72 -2.92
C LYS A 228 -13.36 5.77 -2.56
N SER A 229 -13.67 6.60 -1.57
CA SER A 229 -12.74 7.56 -0.98
C SER A 229 -12.08 6.95 0.25
N ALA A 230 -10.78 7.14 0.39
CA ALA A 230 -10.04 6.74 1.59
C ALA A 230 -10.58 7.42 2.87
N HIS A 231 -11.10 8.64 2.75
CA HIS A 231 -11.63 9.43 3.87
C HIS A 231 -13.00 8.95 4.41
N HIS A 232 -13.63 7.96 3.75
CA HIS A 232 -14.92 7.41 4.15
C HIS A 232 -14.87 5.88 4.23
N LEU A 233 -13.69 5.30 4.48
CA LEU A 233 -13.54 3.87 4.66
C LEU A 233 -14.05 3.47 6.04
N GLU A 234 -14.96 2.50 6.06
CA GLU A 234 -15.40 1.84 7.28
C GLU A 234 -14.27 0.96 7.85
N MET A 235 -14.35 0.65 9.15
CA MET A 235 -13.42 -0.29 9.77
C MET A 235 -13.69 -1.71 9.26
N PRO A 236 -12.67 -2.45 8.79
CA PRO A 236 -12.86 -3.82 8.37
C PRO A 236 -13.11 -4.75 9.56
N VAL A 237 -13.71 -5.90 9.28
CA VAL A 237 -13.78 -7.06 10.17
C VAL A 237 -12.63 -8.00 9.81
N PRO A 238 -11.59 -8.14 10.66
CA PRO A 238 -10.47 -9.03 10.42
C PRO A 238 -10.80 -10.47 10.81
N LEU A 239 -10.43 -11.43 9.98
CA LEU A 239 -10.35 -12.85 10.32
C LEU A 239 -8.88 -13.26 10.27
N GLN A 240 -8.39 -13.86 11.35
CA GLN A 240 -6.97 -14.13 11.51
C GLN A 240 -6.72 -15.57 11.94
N GLN A 241 -5.81 -16.26 11.26
CA GLN A 241 -5.45 -17.64 11.55
C GLN A 241 -3.95 -17.89 11.37
N SER A 242 -3.39 -18.69 12.27
CA SER A 242 -1.97 -19.09 12.22
C SER A 242 -1.81 -20.56 11.83
N TYR A 243 -0.80 -20.83 11.02
CA TYR A 243 -0.44 -22.16 10.53
C TYR A 243 1.03 -22.43 10.84
N VAL A 244 1.37 -23.69 11.15
CA VAL A 244 2.77 -24.10 11.30
C VAL A 244 3.38 -24.30 9.92
N PHE A 245 4.59 -23.78 9.73
CA PHE A 245 5.35 -23.93 8.51
C PHE A 245 6.67 -24.65 8.81
N PRO A 246 7.09 -25.64 8.00
CA PRO A 246 8.21 -26.52 8.36
C PRO A 246 9.60 -25.88 8.18
N ALA A 247 9.71 -24.76 7.47
CA ALA A 247 11.00 -24.18 7.09
C ALA A 247 11.02 -22.65 7.16
N GLY A 248 12.22 -22.06 7.18
CA GLY A 248 12.38 -20.63 6.95
C GLY A 248 12.13 -20.30 5.47
N VAL A 249 11.62 -19.12 5.19
CA VAL A 249 11.55 -18.56 3.83
C VAL A 249 12.56 -17.44 3.70
N THR A 250 13.02 -17.21 2.46
CA THR A 250 13.95 -16.11 2.13
C THR A 250 13.24 -14.98 1.38
N SER A 251 12.10 -15.27 0.76
CA SER A 251 11.30 -14.35 -0.03
C SER A 251 9.88 -14.89 -0.17
N MET A 252 8.93 -13.98 -0.37
CA MET A 252 7.53 -14.25 -0.67
C MET A 252 7.07 -13.28 -1.75
N GLY A 253 6.07 -13.67 -2.54
CA GLY A 253 5.44 -12.82 -3.53
C GLY A 253 4.12 -13.43 -4.01
N VAL A 254 3.32 -12.64 -4.72
CA VAL A 254 2.01 -13.05 -5.21
C VAL A 254 2.02 -13.22 -6.72
N THR A 255 1.52 -14.36 -7.19
CA THR A 255 1.44 -14.64 -8.63
C THR A 255 0.47 -13.71 -9.34
N ALA A 256 0.81 -13.35 -10.56
CA ALA A 256 0.08 -12.40 -11.38
C ALA A 256 -0.42 -13.09 -12.66
N THR A 257 -1.70 -12.99 -13.00
CA THR A 257 -2.30 -13.63 -14.20
C THR A 257 -3.16 -12.66 -14.97
N LEU A 258 -3.08 -12.71 -16.30
CA LEU A 258 -4.02 -12.00 -17.17
C LEU A 258 -5.44 -12.55 -16.98
N LYS A 259 -6.45 -11.67 -17.02
CA LYS A 259 -7.86 -12.06 -17.04
C LYS A 259 -8.27 -12.65 -18.37
#